data_AF-A0AAD5R372-F1
#
_entry.id   AF-A0AAD5R372-F1
#
_cell.length_a   1.000
_cell.length_b   1.000
_cell.length_c   1.000
_cell.angle_alpha   90.00
_cell.angle_beta   90.00
_cell.angle_gamma   90.00
#
_symmetry.space_group_name_H-M   'P 1'
#
loop_
_entity.id
_entity.type
_entity.pdbx_description
1 polymer ?
#
loop_
_entity_poly.entity_id
_entity_poly.type
_entity_poly.pdbx_seq_one_letter_code
_entity_poly.pdbx_strand_id
1 'polypeptide(L)'
;MALLEAVPFGLPSVILEKLVGIWMFGQLSCNVYHMLTAVERVIIPWGITALHASVVMFLTRPNRFTRREGTLTSFAFMGLLLLAVTDAIPQGMAAELKLVYKDKIDGEQYIMLIHIYQCLLSRDLNPATQVMRFLFEFVAPLSISIYLHLQLQPLNRPKYMTVILRNFVYILIIHYSCNILYYIPDRKWNIRLEVMSKEADLQQLLPILSPTLIWHPLGRMSSALSECSGQNRATSATTFSNARNSDHEV
;
A
#
# COMPACT_ATOMS: atom_id res chain seq x y z
N MET A 1 3.27 23.71 -2.98
CA MET A 1 4.74 23.77 -2.85
C MET A 1 5.15 22.74 -1.80
N ALA A 2 5.19 21.45 -2.18
CA ALA A 2 5.64 20.30 -1.34
C ALA A 2 5.57 18.98 -2.16
N LEU A 3 6.04 18.98 -3.41
CA LEU A 3 6.03 17.78 -4.28
C LEU A 3 7.40 17.08 -4.35
N LEU A 4 8.39 17.55 -3.59
CA LEU A 4 9.79 17.10 -3.69
C LEU A 4 10.30 16.25 -2.50
N GLU A 5 9.51 16.06 -1.43
CA GLU A 5 9.98 15.33 -0.23
C GLU A 5 9.40 13.92 -0.07
N ALA A 6 8.67 13.41 -1.07
CA ALA A 6 8.18 12.03 -1.06
C ALA A 6 8.90 11.19 -2.13
N VAL A 7 10.23 11.35 -2.25
CA VAL A 7 11.02 10.34 -2.95
C VAL A 7 10.97 9.09 -2.06
N PRO A 8 10.39 7.97 -2.51
CA PRO A 8 10.30 6.76 -1.71
C PRO A 8 11.72 6.35 -1.29
N PHE A 9 11.93 6.21 0.02
CA PHE A 9 13.19 5.73 0.59
C PHE A 9 13.50 4.35 -0.01
N GLY A 10 14.38 4.30 -1.02
CA GLY A 10 14.72 3.09 -1.76
C GLY A 10 14.70 3.23 -3.28
N LEU A 11 13.96 4.19 -3.83
CA LEU A 11 13.85 4.41 -5.28
C LEU A 11 15.21 4.68 -5.96
N PRO A 12 16.14 5.47 -5.38
CA PRO A 12 17.47 5.66 -5.95
C PRO A 12 18.31 4.37 -5.99
N SER A 13 18.20 3.53 -4.96
CA SER A 13 18.93 2.26 -4.86
C SER A 13 18.41 1.23 -5.85
N VAL A 14 17.09 1.17 -6.05
CA VAL A 14 16.42 0.28 -7.02
C VAL A 14 16.68 0.72 -8.44
N ILE A 15 16.61 2.03 -8.73
CA ILE A 15 16.97 2.57 -10.04
C ILE A 15 18.42 2.20 -10.36
N LEU A 16 19.34 2.34 -9.40
CA LEU A 16 20.74 2.00 -9.61
C LEU A 16 20.94 0.50 -9.85
N GLU A 17 20.27 -0.36 -9.08
CA GLU A 17 20.31 -1.81 -9.31
C GLU A 17 19.75 -2.17 -10.70
N LYS A 18 18.67 -1.55 -11.15
CA LYS A 18 18.05 -1.87 -12.46
C LYS A 18 18.80 -1.28 -13.64
N LEU A 19 19.43 -0.12 -13.49
CA LEU A 19 20.27 0.48 -14.53
C LEU A 19 21.61 -0.23 -14.67
N VAL A 20 22.22 -0.66 -13.56
CA VAL A 20 23.56 -1.25 -13.55
C VAL A 20 23.50 -2.78 -13.57
N GLY A 21 22.40 -3.39 -13.12
CA GLY A 21 22.25 -4.84 -12.98
C GLY A 21 23.02 -5.43 -11.80
N ILE A 22 23.53 -4.59 -10.89
CA ILE A 22 24.46 -4.97 -9.82
C ILE A 22 24.02 -4.37 -8.49
N TRP A 23 23.98 -5.18 -7.44
CA TRP A 23 23.74 -4.73 -6.08
C TRP A 23 25.06 -4.39 -5.37
N MET A 24 25.21 -3.13 -4.95
CA MET A 24 26.46 -2.62 -4.32
C MET A 24 26.31 -2.28 -2.84
N PHE A 25 25.10 -2.35 -2.28
CA PHE A 25 24.80 -1.82 -0.93
C PHE A 25 24.96 -2.86 0.20
N GLY A 26 25.36 -4.09 -0.12
CA GLY A 26 25.56 -5.17 0.84
C GLY A 26 24.26 -5.85 1.30
N GLN A 27 24.41 -6.86 2.17
CA GLN A 27 23.32 -7.74 2.61
C GLN A 27 22.23 -7.02 3.40
N LEU A 28 22.60 -6.14 4.33
CA LEU A 28 21.62 -5.44 5.16
C LEU A 28 20.67 -4.60 4.30
N SER A 29 21.20 -3.88 3.32
CA SER A 29 20.38 -3.09 2.41
C SER A 29 19.49 -3.95 1.53
N CYS A 30 19.97 -5.13 1.11
CA CYS A 30 19.16 -6.10 0.35
C CYS A 30 17.98 -6.60 1.18
N ASN A 31 18.22 -6.95 2.45
CA ASN A 31 17.17 -7.36 3.38
C ASN A 31 16.15 -6.24 3.61
N VAL A 32 16.63 -5.03 3.92
CA VAL A 32 15.75 -3.87 4.16
C VAL A 32 14.91 -3.55 2.93
N TYR A 33 15.49 -3.65 1.73
CA TYR A 33 14.76 -3.46 0.48
C TYR A 33 13.60 -4.46 0.36
N HIS A 34 13.88 -5.76 0.49
CA HIS A 34 12.84 -6.78 0.40
C HIS A 34 11.82 -6.71 1.55
N MET A 35 12.23 -6.31 2.76
CA MET A 35 11.31 -6.02 3.86
C MET A 35 10.36 -4.90 3.48
N LEU A 36 10.88 -3.80 2.93
CA LEU A 36 10.07 -2.64 2.56
C LEU A 36 9.07 -3.00 1.45
N THR A 37 9.49 -3.73 0.43
CA THR A 37 8.60 -4.23 -0.63
C THR A 37 7.54 -5.19 -0.08
N ALA A 38 7.91 -6.05 0.87
CA ALA A 38 6.96 -6.94 1.53
C ALA A 38 5.94 -6.17 2.39
N VAL A 39 6.41 -5.18 3.16
CA VAL A 39 5.58 -4.25 3.94
C VAL A 39 4.60 -3.54 3.01
N GLU A 40 5.06 -2.99 1.91
CA GLU A 40 4.24 -2.27 0.95
C GLU A 40 3.11 -3.15 0.42
N ARG A 41 3.45 -4.37 0.03
CA ARG A 41 2.51 -5.33 -0.56
C ARG A 41 1.50 -5.91 0.43
N VAL A 42 1.88 -6.10 1.69
CA VAL A 42 0.99 -6.69 2.72
C VAL A 42 0.26 -5.60 3.49
N ILE A 43 0.97 -4.61 4.04
CA ILE A 43 0.39 -3.63 4.96
C ILE A 43 -0.53 -2.65 4.24
N ILE A 44 -0.16 -2.17 3.04
CA ILE A 44 -0.97 -1.16 2.34
C ILE A 44 -2.38 -1.65 2.00
N PRO A 45 -2.60 -2.82 1.36
CA PRO A 45 -3.96 -3.25 1.02
C PRO A 45 -4.82 -3.47 2.28
N TRP A 46 -4.26 -4.07 3.33
CA TRP A 46 -4.96 -4.22 4.62
C TRP A 46 -5.23 -2.87 5.30
N GLY A 47 -4.30 -1.91 5.20
CA GLY A 47 -4.47 -0.55 5.67
C GLY A 47 -5.58 0.20 4.92
N ILE A 48 -5.66 0.05 3.61
CA ILE A 48 -6.75 0.59 2.78
C ILE A 48 -8.10 -0.02 3.22
N THR A 49 -8.15 -1.33 3.46
CA THR A 49 -9.36 -2.01 3.94
C THR A 49 -9.77 -1.51 5.33
N ALA A 50 -8.83 -1.35 6.26
CA ALA A 50 -9.09 -0.81 7.60
C ALA A 50 -9.59 0.64 7.54
N LEU A 51 -9.02 1.45 6.64
CA LEU A 51 -9.46 2.82 6.38
C LEU A 51 -10.88 2.84 5.81
N HIS A 52 -11.19 1.97 4.85
CA HIS A 52 -12.53 1.77 4.32
C HIS A 52 -13.53 1.44 5.44
N ALA A 53 -13.22 0.46 6.29
CA ALA A 53 -14.08 0.06 7.40
C ALA A 53 -14.31 1.21 8.39
N SER A 54 -13.25 1.97 8.69
CA SER A 54 -13.31 3.13 9.58
C SER A 54 -14.22 4.22 9.02
N VAL A 55 -14.11 4.54 7.72
CA VAL A 55 -14.96 5.55 7.09
C VAL A 55 -16.41 5.07 6.95
N VAL A 56 -16.64 3.79 6.67
CA VAL A 56 -18.01 3.22 6.67
C VAL A 56 -18.65 3.38 8.04
N MET A 57 -17.91 3.04 9.11
CA MET A 57 -18.39 3.17 10.47
C MET A 57 -18.68 4.63 10.82
N PHE A 58 -17.79 5.55 10.42
CA PHE A 58 -17.98 6.99 10.61
C PHE A 58 -19.27 7.50 9.97
N LEU A 59 -19.48 7.17 8.69
CA LEU A 59 -20.61 7.67 7.91
C LEU A 59 -21.95 7.06 8.36
N THR A 60 -21.94 5.82 8.85
CA THR A 60 -23.16 5.14 9.31
C THR A 60 -23.57 5.51 10.74
N ARG A 61 -22.66 6.02 11.58
CA ARG A 61 -22.94 6.33 12.99
C ARG A 61 -22.35 7.68 13.43
N PRO A 62 -22.90 8.82 12.94
CA PRO A 62 -22.35 10.15 13.22
C PRO A 62 -22.39 10.57 14.71
N ASN A 63 -23.21 9.94 15.55
CA ASN A 63 -23.53 10.43 16.91
C ASN A 63 -22.93 9.60 18.08
N ARG A 64 -22.03 8.63 17.84
CA ARG A 64 -21.42 7.79 18.92
C ARG A 64 -19.90 7.82 18.95
N PHE A 65 -19.34 8.98 18.64
CA PHE A 65 -17.90 9.21 18.63
C PHE A 65 -17.28 9.04 20.02
N THR A 66 -16.19 8.27 20.08
CA THR A 66 -14.93 8.54 20.80
C THR A 66 -14.26 7.27 21.30
N ARG A 67 -14.97 6.38 22.03
CA ARG A 67 -14.30 5.23 22.65
C ARG A 67 -14.14 4.03 21.73
N ARG A 68 -15.21 3.58 21.06
CA ARG A 68 -15.18 2.35 20.24
C ARG A 68 -14.34 2.51 18.96
N GLU A 69 -14.33 3.68 18.36
CA GLU A 69 -13.53 3.97 17.16
C GLU A 69 -12.04 4.05 17.48
N GLY A 70 -11.67 4.69 18.60
CA GLY A 70 -10.29 4.69 19.09
C GLY A 70 -9.81 3.26 19.38
N THR A 71 -10.65 2.44 20.01
CA THR A 71 -10.36 1.01 20.22
C THR A 71 -10.22 0.24 18.91
N LEU A 72 -11.11 0.44 17.93
CA LEU A 72 -11.02 -0.21 16.62
C LEU A 72 -9.76 0.20 15.86
N THR A 73 -9.42 1.49 15.89
CA THR A 73 -8.23 2.03 15.22
C THR A 73 -6.96 1.48 15.87
N SER A 74 -6.94 1.37 17.20
CA SER A 74 -5.86 0.72 17.93
C SER A 74 -5.73 -0.76 17.57
N PHE A 75 -6.83 -1.50 17.50
CA PHE A 75 -6.81 -2.91 17.05
C PHE A 75 -6.35 -3.05 15.60
N ALA A 76 -6.79 -2.17 14.70
CA ALA A 76 -6.34 -2.16 13.31
C ALA A 76 -4.83 -1.90 13.22
N PHE A 77 -4.33 -0.92 13.97
CA PHE A 77 -2.90 -0.61 14.02
C PHE A 77 -2.08 -1.78 14.58
N MET A 78 -2.51 -2.38 15.69
CA MET A 78 -1.86 -3.56 16.26
C MET A 78 -1.90 -4.76 15.30
N GLY A 79 -3.00 -4.95 14.57
CA GLY A 79 -3.12 -5.96 13.54
C GLY A 79 -2.14 -5.74 12.38
N LEU A 80 -2.02 -4.50 11.88
CA LEU A 80 -1.05 -4.16 10.84
C LEU A 80 0.40 -4.33 11.31
N LEU A 81 0.71 -3.98 12.56
CA LEU A 81 2.03 -4.24 13.16
C LEU A 81 2.31 -5.74 13.25
N LEU A 82 1.33 -6.54 13.67
CA LEU A 82 1.49 -7.98 13.73
C LEU A 82 1.78 -8.57 12.34
N LEU A 83 1.03 -8.16 11.31
CA LEU A 83 1.27 -8.56 9.92
C LEU A 83 2.67 -8.14 9.44
N ALA A 84 3.14 -6.96 9.82
CA ALA A 84 4.50 -6.52 9.51
C ALA A 84 5.55 -7.50 10.06
N VAL A 85 5.39 -7.88 11.33
CA VAL A 85 6.36 -8.73 12.04
C VAL A 85 6.27 -10.19 11.60
N THR A 86 5.08 -10.72 11.34
CA THR A 86 4.90 -12.13 10.97
C THR A 86 5.14 -12.40 9.50
N ASP A 87 4.83 -11.45 8.62
CA ASP A 87 4.83 -11.69 7.17
C ASP A 87 5.97 -10.93 6.48
N ALA A 88 6.11 -9.62 6.74
CA ALA A 88 7.04 -8.79 5.99
C ALA A 88 8.50 -8.97 6.43
N ILE A 89 8.77 -9.03 7.75
CA ILE A 89 10.13 -9.22 8.27
C ILE A 89 10.73 -10.56 7.83
N PRO A 90 10.06 -11.73 7.98
CA PRO A 90 10.67 -13.00 7.61
C PRO A 90 10.95 -13.09 6.12
N GLN A 91 10.08 -12.51 5.28
CA GLN A 91 10.30 -12.46 3.84
C GLN A 91 11.55 -11.65 3.49
N GLY A 92 11.76 -10.48 4.10
CA GLY A 92 12.95 -9.70 3.84
C GLY A 92 14.23 -10.31 4.43
N MET A 93 14.14 -11.04 5.55
CA MET A 93 15.28 -11.79 6.10
C MET A 93 15.69 -13.00 5.25
N ALA A 94 14.78 -13.54 4.44
CA ALA A 94 15.04 -14.64 3.51
C ALA A 94 15.70 -14.19 2.19
N ALA A 95 15.97 -12.89 2.03
CA ALA A 95 16.74 -12.39 0.90
C ALA A 95 18.23 -12.73 1.05
N GLU A 96 18.88 -13.11 -0.04
CA GLU A 96 20.30 -13.48 -0.04
C GLU A 96 21.06 -12.75 -1.14
N LEU A 97 22.28 -12.30 -0.85
CA LEU A 97 23.22 -11.88 -1.88
C LEU A 97 23.80 -13.11 -2.58
N LYS A 98 23.45 -13.29 -3.84
CA LYS A 98 24.07 -14.30 -4.69
C LYS A 98 25.20 -13.66 -5.49
N LEU A 99 26.40 -14.24 -5.38
CA LEU A 99 27.51 -13.89 -6.26
C LEU A 99 27.23 -14.47 -7.64
N VAL A 100 27.08 -13.60 -8.65
CA VAL A 100 26.74 -14.01 -10.03
C VAL A 100 27.97 -14.05 -10.93
N TYR A 101 28.92 -13.15 -10.72
CA TYR A 101 30.13 -13.07 -11.52
C TYR A 101 31.31 -12.63 -10.67
N LYS A 102 32.44 -13.31 -10.84
CA LYS A 102 33.71 -13.00 -10.18
C LYS A 102 34.76 -12.87 -11.28
N ASP A 103 35.05 -11.64 -11.68
CA ASP A 103 36.12 -11.39 -12.63
C ASP A 103 37.43 -11.12 -11.90
N LYS A 104 38.53 -11.66 -12.44
CA LYS A 104 39.89 -11.33 -12.04
C LYS A 104 40.53 -10.61 -13.20
N ILE A 105 40.67 -9.30 -13.06
CA ILE A 105 41.44 -8.51 -14.02
C ILE A 105 42.88 -8.51 -13.50
N ASP A 106 43.72 -9.35 -14.11
CA ASP A 106 45.16 -9.38 -13.86
C ASP A 106 45.81 -8.21 -14.60
N GLY A 107 45.98 -7.08 -13.91
CA GLY A 107 46.83 -5.98 -14.38
C GLY A 107 48.28 -6.20 -13.96
N GLU A 108 49.24 -5.75 -14.76
CA GLU A 108 50.69 -5.93 -14.51
C GLU A 108 51.18 -5.39 -13.15
N GLN A 109 50.40 -4.52 -12.48
CA GLN A 109 50.72 -3.94 -11.18
C GLN A 109 49.63 -4.08 -10.11
N TYR A 110 48.46 -4.64 -10.43
CA TYR A 110 47.37 -4.85 -9.47
C TYR A 110 46.34 -5.88 -9.96
N ILE A 111 45.96 -6.80 -9.08
CA ILE A 111 44.84 -7.72 -9.30
C ILE A 111 43.57 -7.01 -8.81
N MET A 112 42.71 -6.58 -9.73
CA MET A 112 41.40 -6.02 -9.38
C MET A 112 40.35 -7.13 -9.44
N LEU A 113 39.72 -7.41 -8.30
CA LEU A 113 38.68 -8.43 -8.16
C LEU A 113 37.31 -7.76 -8.14
N ILE A 114 36.55 -7.87 -9.23
CA ILE A 114 35.20 -7.31 -9.31
C ILE A 114 34.20 -8.42 -8.95
N HIS A 115 33.55 -8.27 -7.80
CA HIS A 115 32.47 -9.14 -7.36
C HIS A 115 31.12 -8.52 -7.72
N ILE A 116 30.38 -9.19 -8.61
CA ILE A 116 29.02 -8.80 -8.98
C ILE A 116 28.04 -9.60 -8.14
N TYR A 117 27.30 -8.88 -7.28
CA TYR A 117 26.25 -9.46 -6.45
C TYR A 117 24.88 -9.11 -6.99
N GLN A 118 23.94 -10.07 -6.88
CA GLN A 118 22.52 -9.85 -7.09
C GLN A 118 21.78 -10.06 -5.77
N CYS A 119 20.84 -9.16 -5.47
CA CYS A 119 19.93 -9.30 -4.35
C CYS A 119 18.76 -10.18 -4.83
N LEU A 120 18.72 -11.44 -4.37
CA LEU A 120 17.70 -12.40 -4.78
C LEU A 120 16.86 -12.80 -3.57
N LEU A 121 15.54 -12.70 -3.75
CA LEU A 121 14.60 -13.30 -2.82
C LEU A 121 14.40 -14.76 -3.19
N SER A 122 14.72 -15.67 -2.26
CA SER A 122 14.46 -17.10 -2.46
C SER A 122 12.95 -17.31 -2.56
N ARG A 123 12.46 -17.57 -3.79
CA ARG A 123 11.02 -17.66 -4.05
C ARG A 123 10.52 -19.02 -3.57
N ASP A 124 9.47 -19.02 -2.75
CA ASP A 124 8.80 -20.25 -2.34
C ASP A 124 8.42 -21.09 -3.58
N LEU A 125 9.01 -22.27 -3.71
CA LEU A 125 8.74 -23.17 -4.85
C LEU A 125 7.36 -23.85 -4.74
N ASN A 126 6.69 -23.76 -3.59
CA ASN A 126 5.39 -24.40 -3.40
C ASN A 126 4.26 -23.55 -4.04
N PRO A 127 3.62 -24.01 -5.13
CA PRO A 127 2.56 -23.26 -5.80
C PRO A 127 1.34 -23.03 -4.90
N ALA A 128 1.04 -23.95 -3.97
CA ALA A 128 -0.08 -23.80 -3.05
C ALA A 128 0.11 -22.59 -2.12
N THR A 129 1.33 -22.41 -1.60
CA THR A 129 1.69 -21.26 -0.76
C THR A 129 1.56 -19.95 -1.54
N GLN A 130 1.97 -19.92 -2.82
CA GLN A 130 1.84 -18.73 -3.67
C GLN A 130 0.36 -18.35 -3.89
N VAL A 131 -0.51 -19.32 -4.14
CA VAL A 131 -1.95 -19.09 -4.31
C VAL A 131 -2.57 -18.56 -3.02
N MET A 132 -2.28 -19.20 -1.88
CA MET A 132 -2.79 -18.74 -0.58
C MET A 132 -2.34 -17.31 -0.26
N ARG A 133 -1.09 -16.99 -0.58
CA ARG A 133 -0.52 -15.66 -0.42
C ARG A 133 -1.20 -14.62 -1.31
N PHE A 134 -1.46 -14.94 -2.57
CA PHE A 134 -2.24 -14.08 -3.46
C PHE A 134 -3.67 -13.86 -2.93
N LEU A 135 -4.34 -14.92 -2.47
CA LEU A 135 -5.68 -14.81 -1.91
C LEU A 135 -5.69 -13.89 -0.68
N PHE A 136 -4.71 -14.05 0.22
CA PHE A 136 -4.61 -13.28 1.45
C PHE A 136 -4.19 -11.82 1.23
N GLU A 137 -3.16 -11.58 0.43
CA GLU A 137 -2.56 -10.25 0.25
C GLU A 137 -3.34 -9.38 -0.75
N PHE A 138 -4.00 -9.99 -1.75
CA PHE A 138 -4.66 -9.26 -2.83
C PHE A 138 -6.19 -9.45 -2.80
N VAL A 139 -6.67 -10.69 -2.87
CA VAL A 139 -8.10 -10.96 -3.10
C VAL A 139 -8.94 -10.63 -1.86
N ALA A 140 -8.50 -11.02 -0.67
CA ALA A 140 -9.22 -10.80 0.58
C ALA A 140 -9.42 -9.31 0.89
N PRO A 141 -8.36 -8.45 0.96
CA PRO A 141 -8.55 -7.03 1.24
C PRO A 141 -9.36 -6.31 0.16
N LEU A 142 -9.22 -6.70 -1.12
CA LEU A 142 -10.03 -6.17 -2.21
C LEU A 142 -11.51 -6.50 -2.05
N SER A 143 -11.82 -7.78 -1.79
CA SER A 143 -13.20 -8.26 -1.65
C SER A 143 -13.91 -7.59 -0.48
N ILE A 144 -13.23 -7.45 0.67
CA ILE A 144 -13.77 -6.75 1.83
C ILE A 144 -14.00 -5.27 1.50
N SER A 145 -13.05 -4.59 0.84
CA SER A 145 -13.20 -3.19 0.43
C SER A 145 -14.37 -2.97 -0.53
N ILE A 146 -14.56 -3.86 -1.51
CA ILE A 146 -15.71 -3.82 -2.43
C ILE A 146 -17.02 -4.02 -1.66
N TYR A 147 -17.09 -5.03 -0.80
CA TYR A 147 -18.27 -5.30 0.02
C TYR A 147 -18.67 -4.09 0.87
N LEU A 148 -17.70 -3.49 1.57
CA LEU A 148 -17.89 -2.28 2.36
C LEU A 148 -18.32 -1.08 1.50
N HIS A 149 -17.78 -0.96 0.28
CA HIS A 149 -18.16 0.09 -0.65
C HIS A 149 -19.63 -0.03 -1.11
N LEU A 150 -20.09 -1.26 -1.39
CA LEU A 150 -21.47 -1.55 -1.77
C LEU A 150 -22.45 -1.27 -0.62
N GLN A 151 -22.09 -1.61 0.61
CA GLN A 151 -22.93 -1.30 1.79
C GLN A 151 -23.21 0.19 1.92
N LEU A 152 -22.28 1.04 1.49
CA LEU A 152 -22.44 2.47 1.59
C LEU A 152 -23.41 3.04 0.56
N GLN A 153 -24.05 2.27 -0.34
CA GLN A 153 -24.81 2.73 -1.53
C GLN A 153 -26.35 2.89 -1.37
N PRO A 154 -26.89 3.68 -0.42
CA PRO A 154 -28.28 4.09 -0.47
C PRO A 154 -28.49 5.29 -1.40
N LEU A 155 -29.73 5.45 -1.86
CA LEU A 155 -30.16 6.27 -3.00
C LEU A 155 -30.08 7.81 -2.78
N ASN A 156 -30.00 8.27 -1.53
CA ASN A 156 -30.04 9.70 -1.18
C ASN A 156 -28.76 10.15 -0.45
N ARG A 157 -27.63 10.15 -1.16
CA ARG A 157 -26.34 10.53 -0.57
C ARG A 157 -26.09 12.05 -0.60
N PRO A 158 -25.60 12.65 0.48
CA PRO A 158 -25.10 14.02 0.45
C PRO A 158 -23.84 14.15 -0.43
N LYS A 159 -23.62 15.33 -1.02
CA LYS A 159 -22.54 15.58 -2.00
C LYS A 159 -21.14 15.13 -1.54
N TYR A 160 -20.82 15.30 -0.26
CA TYR A 160 -19.52 14.91 0.31
C TYR A 160 -19.29 13.39 0.29
N MET A 161 -20.33 12.60 0.48
CA MET A 161 -20.25 11.14 0.55
C MET A 161 -19.87 10.57 -0.83
N THR A 162 -20.42 11.14 -1.90
CA THR A 162 -20.04 10.82 -3.28
C THR A 162 -18.56 11.13 -3.55
N VAL A 163 -18.04 12.24 -3.02
CA VAL A 163 -16.61 12.59 -3.16
C VAL A 163 -15.73 11.60 -2.42
N ILE A 164 -16.06 11.24 -1.18
CA ILE A 164 -15.32 10.26 -0.37
C ILE A 164 -15.26 8.91 -1.08
N LEU A 165 -16.41 8.40 -1.53
CA LEU A 165 -16.50 7.10 -2.21
C LEU A 165 -15.74 7.07 -3.53
N ARG A 166 -15.81 8.14 -4.31
CA ARG A 166 -15.06 8.25 -5.56
C ARG A 166 -13.55 8.21 -5.31
N ASN A 167 -13.05 8.91 -4.27
CA ASN A 167 -11.64 8.87 -3.92
C ASN A 167 -11.21 7.47 -3.46
N PHE A 168 -12.06 6.76 -2.70
CA PHE A 168 -11.80 5.36 -2.34
C PHE A 168 -11.69 4.45 -3.56
N VAL A 169 -12.60 4.58 -4.54
CA VAL A 169 -12.52 3.82 -5.79
C VAL A 169 -11.21 4.13 -6.53
N TYR A 170 -10.78 5.38 -6.57
CA TYR A 170 -9.48 5.72 -7.15
C TYR A 170 -8.31 5.10 -6.39
N ILE A 171 -8.31 5.10 -5.05
CA ILE A 171 -7.28 4.45 -4.24
C ILE A 171 -7.22 2.94 -4.56
N LEU A 172 -8.37 2.26 -4.62
CA LEU A 172 -8.44 0.84 -4.98
C LEU A 172 -7.93 0.61 -6.41
N ILE A 173 -8.41 1.36 -7.40
CA ILE A 173 -7.99 1.19 -8.79
C ILE A 173 -6.48 1.39 -8.92
N ILE A 174 -5.93 2.48 -8.37
CA ILE A 174 -4.50 2.79 -8.43
C ILE A 174 -3.69 1.67 -7.77
N HIS A 175 -4.01 1.33 -6.51
CA HIS A 175 -3.23 0.34 -5.77
C HIS A 175 -3.23 -1.03 -6.45
N TYR A 176 -4.42 -1.54 -6.78
CA TYR A 176 -4.56 -2.90 -7.31
C TYR A 176 -4.12 -3.00 -8.76
N SER A 177 -4.26 -1.95 -9.59
CA SER A 177 -3.70 -1.96 -10.96
C SER A 177 -2.16 -1.93 -10.97
N CYS A 178 -1.54 -1.22 -10.03
CA CYS A 178 -0.09 -1.22 -9.86
C CYS A 178 0.44 -2.57 -9.33
N ASN A 179 -0.31 -3.23 -8.44
CA ASN A 179 0.14 -4.46 -7.78
C ASN A 179 -0.27 -5.75 -8.49
N ILE A 180 -1.26 -5.74 -9.41
CA ILE A 180 -1.70 -6.96 -10.10
C ILE A 180 -0.58 -7.64 -10.89
N LEU A 181 0.32 -6.84 -11.45
CA LEU A 181 1.44 -7.33 -12.27
C LEU A 181 2.45 -8.14 -11.46
N TYR A 182 2.60 -7.87 -10.15
CA TYR A 182 3.47 -8.63 -9.26
C TYR A 182 3.02 -10.09 -9.09
N TYR A 183 1.72 -10.36 -9.17
CA TYR A 183 1.15 -11.70 -8.95
C TYR A 183 1.04 -12.54 -10.23
N ILE A 184 1.37 -11.98 -11.40
CA ILE A 184 1.35 -12.73 -12.66
C ILE A 184 2.64 -13.59 -12.75
N PRO A 185 2.52 -14.92 -12.93
CA PRO A 185 3.69 -15.79 -13.00
C PRO A 185 4.52 -15.54 -14.27
N ASP A 186 5.85 -15.46 -14.12
CA ASP A 186 6.83 -15.13 -15.17
C ASP A 186 6.71 -16.01 -16.43
N ARG A 187 6.32 -17.28 -16.27
CA ARG A 187 6.15 -18.23 -17.39
C ARG A 187 5.16 -17.76 -18.46
N LYS A 188 4.17 -16.91 -18.10
CA LYS A 188 3.18 -16.38 -19.06
C LYS A 188 3.63 -15.08 -19.71
N TRP A 189 4.62 -14.39 -19.14
CA TRP A 189 5.06 -13.06 -19.57
C TRP A 189 6.14 -13.12 -20.65
N ASN A 190 7.04 -14.11 -20.57
CA ASN A 190 8.08 -14.35 -21.58
C ASN A 190 7.55 -14.57 -23.00
N ILE A 191 6.27 -14.94 -23.16
CA ILE A 191 5.63 -15.17 -24.46
C ILE A 191 5.03 -13.86 -25.04
N ARG A 192 4.70 -12.86 -24.19
CA ARG A 192 4.06 -11.61 -24.63
C ARG A 192 4.99 -10.41 -24.75
N LEU A 193 6.16 -10.42 -24.11
CA LEU A 193 7.10 -9.28 -24.12
C LEU A 193 8.44 -9.58 -24.77
N GLU A 194 8.48 -10.46 -25.76
CA GLU A 194 9.64 -10.54 -26.68
C GLU A 194 9.90 -9.20 -27.42
N VAL A 195 8.97 -8.25 -27.37
CA VAL A 195 9.03 -6.94 -28.04
C VAL A 195 9.43 -5.78 -27.11
N MET A 196 9.34 -5.90 -25.78
CA MET A 196 9.92 -4.90 -24.86
C MET A 196 11.22 -5.46 -24.29
N SER A 197 12.30 -4.70 -24.44
CA SER A 197 13.64 -5.11 -24.02
C SER A 197 13.66 -5.50 -22.53
N LYS A 198 14.56 -6.43 -22.21
CA LYS A 198 14.79 -7.01 -20.88
C LYS A 198 15.15 -5.98 -19.77
N GLU A 199 15.29 -4.69 -20.08
CA GLU A 199 15.86 -3.70 -19.17
C GLU A 199 14.86 -2.98 -18.25
N ALA A 200 13.55 -3.06 -18.45
CA ALA A 200 12.59 -2.40 -17.56
C ALA A 200 11.70 -3.42 -16.87
N ASP A 201 12.13 -3.88 -15.70
CA ASP A 201 11.38 -4.76 -14.80
C ASP A 201 10.20 -4.00 -14.18
N LEU A 202 9.25 -3.61 -15.04
CA LEU A 202 8.11 -2.74 -14.76
C LEU A 202 7.28 -3.28 -13.58
N GLN A 203 7.27 -4.60 -13.42
CA GLN A 203 6.62 -5.32 -12.32
C GLN A 203 7.10 -4.89 -10.93
N GLN A 204 8.35 -4.43 -10.81
CA GLN A 204 8.93 -3.99 -9.55
C GLN A 204 8.81 -2.48 -9.34
N LEU A 205 8.78 -1.69 -10.43
CA LEU A 205 8.62 -0.23 -10.36
C LEU A 205 7.18 0.21 -10.08
N LEU A 206 6.20 -0.49 -10.65
CA LEU A 206 4.79 -0.15 -10.51
C LEU A 206 4.28 -0.17 -9.06
N PRO A 207 4.61 -1.19 -8.25
CA PRO A 207 4.31 -1.17 -6.82
C PRO A 207 4.86 0.10 -6.16
N ILE A 208 6.14 0.41 -6.35
CA ILE A 208 6.80 1.57 -5.72
C ILE A 208 6.11 2.92 -6.05
N LEU A 209 5.49 3.04 -7.23
CA LEU A 209 4.75 4.23 -7.64
C LEU A 209 3.36 4.35 -7.01
N SER A 210 2.76 3.22 -6.58
CA SER A 210 1.41 3.19 -6.00
C SER A 210 1.26 4.13 -4.79
N PRO A 211 2.12 4.10 -3.76
CA PRO A 211 2.01 5.00 -2.61
C PRO A 211 2.02 6.48 -3.00
N THR A 212 2.87 6.87 -3.95
CA THR A 212 2.95 8.25 -4.45
C THR A 212 1.66 8.67 -5.14
N LEU A 213 1.06 7.78 -5.95
CA LEU A 213 -0.19 8.05 -6.65
C LEU A 213 -1.41 8.06 -5.71
N ILE A 214 -1.41 7.24 -4.65
CA ILE A 214 -2.48 7.16 -3.64
C ILE A 214 -2.55 8.44 -2.79
N TRP A 215 -1.43 9.17 -2.64
CA TRP A 215 -1.37 10.36 -1.79
C TRP A 215 -2.39 11.43 -2.19
N HIS A 216 -2.58 11.66 -3.50
CA HIS A 216 -3.49 12.68 -4.00
C HIS A 216 -4.98 12.41 -3.65
N PRO A 217 -5.58 11.25 -4.00
CA PRO A 217 -6.95 10.95 -3.59
C PRO A 217 -7.12 10.84 -2.07
N LEU A 218 -6.09 10.38 -1.35
CA LEU A 218 -6.10 10.33 0.12
C LEU A 218 -6.20 11.74 0.74
N GLY A 219 -5.42 12.69 0.23
CA GLY A 219 -5.48 14.09 0.66
C GLY A 219 -6.86 14.73 0.43
N ARG A 220 -7.46 14.50 -0.75
CA ARG A 220 -8.83 14.98 -1.06
C ARG A 220 -9.90 14.32 -0.19
N MET A 221 -9.70 13.06 0.19
CA MET A 221 -10.62 12.37 1.08
C MET A 221 -10.53 12.93 2.50
N SER A 222 -9.31 13.20 2.99
CA SER A 222 -9.08 13.82 4.29
C SER A 222 -9.78 15.19 4.41
N SER A 223 -9.65 16.04 3.38
CA SER A 223 -10.34 17.34 3.38
C SER A 223 -11.86 17.18 3.39
N ALA A 224 -12.41 16.26 2.57
CA ALA A 224 -13.85 16.00 2.53
C ALA A 224 -14.41 15.44 3.86
N LEU A 225 -13.65 14.59 4.55
CA LEU A 225 -14.01 14.08 5.88
C LEU A 225 -14.00 15.18 6.95
N SER A 226 -13.03 16.10 6.88
CA SER A 226 -12.96 17.27 7.77
C SER A 226 -14.20 18.16 7.62
N GLU A 227 -14.58 18.47 6.37
CA GLU A 227 -15.79 19.25 6.06
C GLU A 227 -17.07 18.55 6.56
N CYS A 228 -17.19 17.24 6.33
CA CYS A 228 -18.32 16.45 6.81
C CYS A 228 -18.45 16.49 8.35
N SER A 229 -17.32 16.41 9.06
CA SER A 229 -17.28 16.47 10.53
C SER A 229 -17.72 17.85 11.04
N GLY A 230 -17.26 18.93 10.40
CA GLY A 230 -17.66 20.30 10.73
C GLY A 230 -19.17 20.54 10.57
N GLN A 231 -19.75 20.03 9.48
CA GLN A 231 -21.17 20.24 9.21
C GLN A 231 -22.08 19.45 10.15
N ASN A 232 -21.73 18.20 10.48
CA ASN A 232 -22.48 17.40 11.46
C ASN A 232 -22.51 18.05 12.85
N ARG A 233 -21.43 18.71 13.28
CA ARG A 233 -21.40 19.47 14.54
C ARG A 233 -22.31 20.70 14.51
N ALA A 234 -22.34 21.43 13.40
CA ALA A 234 -23.19 22.60 13.24
C ALA A 234 -24.68 22.23 13.28
N THR A 235 -25.09 21.15 12.60
CA THR A 235 -26.49 20.68 12.59
C THR A 235 -26.94 20.15 13.96
N SER A 236 -26.05 19.46 14.70
CA SER A 236 -26.37 19.02 16.06
C SER A 236 -26.53 20.21 17.03
N ALA A 237 -25.74 21.28 16.88
CA ALA A 237 -25.84 22.47 17.71
C ALA A 237 -27.16 23.25 17.48
N THR A 238 -27.61 23.39 16.23
CA THR A 238 -28.87 24.07 15.91
C THR A 238 -30.09 23.25 16.30
N THR A 239 -30.02 21.92 16.21
CA THR A 239 -31.10 21.04 16.68
C THR A 239 -31.23 21.11 18.21
N PHE A 240 -30.11 21.17 18.93
CA PHE A 240 -30.12 21.31 20.39
C PHE A 240 -30.61 22.68 20.85
N SER A 241 -30.29 23.76 20.14
CA SER A 241 -30.82 25.11 20.46
C SER A 241 -32.32 25.22 20.21
N ASN A 242 -32.83 24.63 19.13
CA ASN A 242 -34.27 24.65 18.83
C ASN A 242 -35.08 23.82 19.82
N ALA A 243 -34.57 22.65 20.25
CA ALA A 243 -35.21 21.84 21.29
C ALA A 243 -35.29 22.59 22.64
N ARG A 244 -34.29 23.42 22.96
CA ARG A 244 -34.27 24.19 24.21
C ARG A 244 -35.20 25.40 24.19
N ASN A 245 -35.46 25.98 23.02
CA ASN A 245 -36.44 27.06 22.88
C ASN A 245 -37.89 26.56 22.93
N SER A 246 -38.17 25.34 22.45
CA SER A 246 -39.52 24.76 22.55
C SER A 246 -39.94 24.40 23.98
N ASP A 247 -38.99 24.21 24.90
CA ASP A 247 -39.29 23.92 26.31
C ASP A 247 -39.59 25.18 27.14
N HIS A 248 -39.42 26.38 26.59
CA HIS A 248 -39.66 27.66 27.27
C HIS A 248 -40.95 28.38 26.83
N GLU A 249 -41.72 27.82 25.89
CA GLU A 249 -43.00 28.38 25.41
C GLU A 249 -44.26 27.73 26.06
N VAL A 250 -44.13 27.14 27.26
CA VAL A 250 -45.29 26.61 28.03
C VAL A 250 -45.45 27.36 29.35
#